data_AF-A0A2S3HIP0-F1
#
_entry.id   AF-A0A2S3HIP0-F1
#
_cell.length_a   1.000
_cell.length_b   1.000
_cell.length_c   1.000
_cell.angle_alpha   90.00
_cell.angle_beta   90.00
_cell.angle_gamma   90.00
#
_symmetry.space_group_name_H-M   'P 1'
#
loop_
_entity.id
_entity.type
_entity.pdbx_description
1 polymer ?
#
loop_
_entity_poly.entity_id
_entity_poly.type
_entity_poly.pdbx_seq_one_letter_code
_entity_poly.pdbx_strand_id
1 'polypeptide(L)'
;MIFAFITYYTSSLLADCYRSGDQATGKRNYTYMDAVAAYLGRWQVWSCGIFQYVNLVGTAVGYTITASISAAAVHKANCFHKKGHAADCSQYDTMYMIVFGIVQIFFSQLPNFSDLSWLSILAAIMSFSYSSIAVGLSLARTISGRTGKTTLTGTEVGVDVDSAQKIWMALQALGNIAFAYSYSMILIEIQDTVKSPPAENKTMKKATLLGVSTTTAFYMLAGCLGYAAFGNAAPGNILTGFGFYEPYWLIDFANVCIVVHLVGAYQVFSQPIFAAVETAAATHWPNSKFVTREHPLVAGRFNINMLRVTWRTVFVVVSTVLAIVMPFFNDILGFLGAIGFWPLTVYYPVEMYIRQQRIQKYTTRWLALQTLSFLCFLVSLASAVASIEGVTESLKHYVPFKTKS
;
A
#
# COMPACT_ATOMS: atom_id res chain seq x y z
N MET A 1 -10.22 -2.38 13.38
CA MET A 1 -11.14 -1.24 13.65
C MET A 1 -10.44 -0.01 14.22
N ILE A 2 -9.62 -0.10 15.28
CA ILE A 2 -8.93 1.08 15.87
C ILE A 2 -8.09 1.84 14.82
N PHE A 3 -7.25 1.14 14.05
CA PHE A 3 -6.48 1.74 12.96
C PHE A 3 -7.35 2.47 11.91
N ALA A 4 -8.52 1.93 11.59
CA ALA A 4 -9.45 2.55 10.66
C ALA A 4 -9.98 3.89 11.21
N PHE A 5 -10.39 3.90 12.48
CA PHE A 5 -10.88 5.11 13.13
C PHE A 5 -9.79 6.19 13.20
N ILE A 6 -8.58 5.81 13.62
CA ILE A 6 -7.44 6.73 13.71
C ILE A 6 -7.11 7.28 12.32
N THR A 7 -7.03 6.42 11.30
CA THR A 7 -6.74 6.82 9.91
C THR A 7 -7.83 7.75 9.38
N TYR A 8 -9.10 7.42 9.55
CA TYR A 8 -10.20 8.30 9.13
C TYR A 8 -10.12 9.67 9.80
N TYR A 9 -9.91 9.69 11.12
CA TYR A 9 -9.82 10.92 11.89
C TYR A 9 -8.65 11.79 11.43
N THR A 10 -7.45 11.23 11.37
CA THR A 10 -6.23 11.94 11.00
C THR A 10 -6.19 12.35 9.53
N SER A 11 -6.67 11.51 8.62
CA SER A 11 -6.86 11.87 7.20
C SER A 11 -7.88 13.00 7.03
N SER A 12 -8.90 13.08 7.89
CA SER A 12 -9.83 14.22 7.88
C SER A 12 -9.16 15.52 8.33
N LEU A 13 -8.22 15.45 9.29
CA LEU A 13 -7.40 16.59 9.68
C LEU A 13 -6.47 17.00 8.53
N LEU A 14 -5.81 16.04 7.89
CA LEU A 14 -4.93 16.26 6.75
C LEU A 14 -5.66 16.94 5.59
N ALA A 15 -6.89 16.51 5.30
CA ALA A 15 -7.69 17.10 4.23
C ALA A 15 -7.98 18.60 4.44
N ASP A 16 -8.08 19.06 5.70
CA ASP A 16 -8.21 20.49 6.01
C ASP A 16 -6.91 21.26 5.80
N CYS A 17 -5.75 20.58 5.85
CA CYS A 17 -4.43 21.19 5.62
C CYS A 17 -4.10 21.38 4.12
N TYR A 18 -4.96 20.94 3.20
CA TYR A 18 -4.77 21.16 1.75
C TYR A 18 -4.66 22.64 1.37
N ARG A 19 -5.43 23.52 2.03
CA ARG A 19 -5.31 24.97 1.87
C ARG A 19 -4.69 25.61 3.10
N SER A 20 -3.79 26.55 2.86
CA SER A 20 -3.09 27.34 3.87
C SER A 20 -3.83 28.64 4.16
N GLY A 21 -4.20 28.85 5.43
CA GLY A 21 -5.00 30.00 5.86
C GLY A 21 -6.50 29.74 5.74
N ASP A 22 -7.19 30.54 4.91
CA ASP A 22 -8.63 30.40 4.70
C ASP A 22 -8.96 29.12 3.91
N GLN A 23 -10.03 28.41 4.32
CA GLN A 23 -10.40 27.12 3.74
C GLN A 23 -11.01 27.22 2.33
N ALA A 24 -11.51 28.40 1.93
CA ALA A 24 -12.11 28.60 0.61
C ALA A 24 -11.15 29.29 -0.37
N THR A 25 -10.34 30.23 0.12
CA THR A 25 -9.52 31.14 -0.69
C THR A 25 -8.02 31.00 -0.44
N GLY A 26 -7.61 30.26 0.60
CA GLY A 26 -6.22 30.07 0.98
C GLY A 26 -5.39 29.37 -0.10
N LYS A 27 -4.07 29.57 -0.03
CA LYS A 27 -3.10 28.99 -0.99
C LYS A 27 -3.18 27.47 -0.95
N ARG A 28 -3.27 26.85 -2.12
CA ARG A 28 -3.27 25.39 -2.28
C ARG A 28 -1.87 24.81 -2.04
N ASN A 29 -1.83 23.68 -1.34
CA ASN A 29 -0.67 22.82 -1.19
C ASN A 29 -0.88 21.62 -2.12
N TYR A 30 -0.04 21.49 -3.15
CA TYR A 30 -0.24 20.49 -4.22
C TYR A 30 0.29 19.10 -3.82
N THR A 31 1.26 19.07 -2.91
CA THR A 31 1.87 17.84 -2.39
C THR A 31 1.78 17.79 -0.87
N TYR A 32 1.91 16.59 -0.31
CA TYR A 32 1.99 16.40 1.14
C TYR A 32 3.13 17.25 1.74
N MET A 33 4.31 17.23 1.10
CA MET A 33 5.47 18.00 1.55
C MET A 33 5.24 19.50 1.50
N ASP A 34 4.48 20.02 0.53
CA ASP A 34 4.10 21.43 0.48
C ASP A 34 3.22 21.81 1.67
N ALA A 35 2.28 20.93 2.06
CA ALA A 35 1.44 21.14 3.24
C ALA A 35 2.30 21.18 4.51
N VAL A 36 3.26 20.26 4.65
CA VAL A 36 4.22 20.27 5.77
C VAL A 36 5.04 21.57 5.76
N ALA A 37 5.51 22.02 4.60
CA ALA A 37 6.27 23.27 4.47
C ALA A 37 5.46 24.52 4.83
N ALA A 38 4.15 24.51 4.60
CA ALA A 38 3.28 25.63 4.91
C ALA A 38 3.03 25.81 6.42
N TYR A 39 3.05 24.71 7.20
CA TYR A 39 2.70 24.74 8.63
C TYR A 39 3.87 24.46 9.58
N LEU A 40 4.90 23.77 9.12
CA LEU A 40 6.02 23.26 9.92
C LEU A 40 7.37 23.75 9.36
N GLY A 41 8.45 23.42 10.07
CA GLY A 41 9.80 23.90 9.75
C GLY A 41 10.52 23.08 8.68
N ARG A 42 11.61 23.63 8.13
CA ARG A 42 12.42 22.99 7.07
C ARG A 42 12.91 21.58 7.41
N TRP A 43 13.28 21.34 8.68
CA TRP A 43 13.68 20.00 9.13
C TRP A 43 12.54 18.98 8.99
N GLN A 44 11.31 19.39 9.32
CA GLN A 44 10.11 18.55 9.23
C GLN A 44 9.76 18.18 7.78
N VAL A 45 10.00 19.11 6.83
CA VAL A 45 9.84 18.83 5.40
C VAL A 45 10.82 17.76 4.94
N TRP A 46 12.09 17.87 5.33
CA TRP A 46 13.12 16.89 4.96
C TRP A 46 12.82 15.51 5.54
N SER A 47 12.46 15.41 6.82
CA SER A 47 12.06 14.14 7.45
C SER A 47 10.79 13.57 6.82
N CYS A 48 9.79 14.41 6.51
CA CYS A 48 8.57 13.99 5.82
C CYS A 48 8.91 13.36 4.46
N GLY A 49 9.77 14.00 3.67
CA GLY A 49 10.21 13.48 2.38
C GLY A 49 10.85 12.11 2.49
N ILE A 50 11.73 11.89 3.49
CA ILE A 50 12.34 10.57 3.70
C ILE A 50 11.27 9.51 3.96
N PHE A 51 10.40 9.72 4.96
CA PHE A 51 9.37 8.74 5.29
C PHE A 51 8.42 8.51 4.11
N GLN A 52 7.99 9.57 3.43
CA GLN A 52 7.07 9.49 2.31
C GLN A 52 7.68 8.73 1.14
N TYR A 53 8.88 9.11 0.66
CA TYR A 53 9.48 8.46 -0.50
C TYR A 53 9.93 7.02 -0.22
N VAL A 54 10.45 6.73 0.99
CA VAL A 54 10.75 5.33 1.38
C VAL A 54 9.48 4.49 1.36
N ASN A 55 8.36 5.00 1.88
CA ASN A 55 7.09 4.29 1.83
C ASN A 55 6.58 4.12 0.39
N LEU A 56 6.67 5.15 -0.46
CA LEU A 56 6.21 5.06 -1.86
C LEU A 56 7.03 4.02 -2.66
N VAL A 57 8.36 4.01 -2.51
CA VAL A 57 9.25 3.00 -3.10
C VAL A 57 8.92 1.61 -2.55
N GLY A 58 8.75 1.49 -1.23
CA GLY A 58 8.40 0.25 -0.58
C GLY A 58 7.06 -0.32 -1.06
N THR A 59 6.05 0.53 -1.24
CA THR A 59 4.75 0.12 -1.79
C THR A 59 4.90 -0.40 -3.22
N ALA A 60 5.72 0.23 -4.07
CA ALA A 60 6.03 -0.26 -5.41
C ALA A 60 6.68 -1.67 -5.40
N VAL A 61 7.60 -1.91 -4.45
CA VAL A 61 8.20 -3.23 -4.21
C VAL A 61 7.14 -4.23 -3.75
N GLY A 62 6.32 -3.88 -2.75
CA GLY A 62 5.27 -4.74 -2.21
C GLY A 62 4.23 -5.13 -3.27
N TYR A 63 3.81 -4.20 -4.12
CA TYR A 63 2.91 -4.50 -5.24
C TYR A 63 3.52 -5.42 -6.28
N THR A 64 4.82 -5.27 -6.57
CA THR A 64 5.54 -6.17 -7.47
C THR A 64 5.55 -7.60 -6.92
N ILE A 65 5.85 -7.77 -5.62
CA ILE A 65 5.80 -9.07 -4.95
C ILE A 65 4.39 -9.67 -5.01
N THR A 66 3.39 -8.89 -4.60
CA THR A 66 2.00 -9.35 -4.49
C THR A 66 1.41 -9.77 -5.83
N ALA A 67 1.61 -8.96 -6.87
CA ALA A 67 1.12 -9.27 -8.21
C ALA A 67 1.77 -10.54 -8.74
N SER A 68 3.05 -10.76 -8.43
CA SER A 68 3.80 -11.94 -8.87
C SER A 68 3.32 -13.21 -8.20
N ILE A 69 3.07 -13.17 -6.88
CA ILE A 69 2.51 -14.29 -6.12
C ILE A 69 1.12 -14.65 -6.68
N SER A 70 0.27 -13.66 -6.97
CA SER A 70 -1.04 -13.90 -7.56
C SER A 70 -0.96 -14.45 -8.99
N ALA A 71 -0.05 -13.94 -9.83
CA ALA A 71 0.14 -14.47 -11.18
C ALA A 71 0.66 -15.92 -11.16
N ALA A 72 1.57 -16.26 -10.23
CA ALA A 72 2.04 -17.63 -10.01
C ALA A 72 0.90 -18.54 -9.52
N ALA A 73 -0.01 -18.03 -8.68
CA ALA A 73 -1.16 -18.79 -8.17
C ALA A 73 -2.10 -19.26 -9.30
N VAL A 74 -2.30 -18.44 -10.35
CA VAL A 74 -3.08 -18.84 -11.54
C VAL A 74 -2.47 -20.07 -12.20
N HIS A 75 -1.15 -20.09 -12.40
CA HIS A 75 -0.50 -21.24 -13.01
C HIS A 75 -0.59 -22.49 -12.13
N LYS A 76 -0.42 -22.32 -10.81
CA LYS A 76 -0.54 -23.43 -9.84
C LYS A 76 -1.93 -24.03 -9.79
N ALA A 77 -2.97 -23.20 -9.71
CA ALA A 77 -4.36 -23.68 -9.68
C ALA A 77 -4.66 -24.55 -10.91
N ASN A 78 -4.28 -24.07 -12.10
CA ASN A 78 -4.40 -24.83 -13.35
C ASN A 78 -3.56 -26.13 -13.36
N CYS A 79 -2.35 -26.09 -12.81
CA CYS A 79 -1.48 -27.27 -12.72
C CYS A 79 -2.08 -28.34 -11.80
N PHE A 80 -2.54 -27.96 -10.60
CA PHE A 80 -3.17 -28.87 -9.64
C PHE A 80 -4.49 -29.43 -10.17
N HIS A 81 -5.28 -28.63 -10.89
CA HIS A 81 -6.51 -29.11 -11.53
C HIS A 81 -6.20 -30.18 -12.60
N LYS A 82 -5.17 -29.98 -13.42
CA LYS A 82 -4.82 -30.92 -14.51
C LYS A 82 -4.06 -32.17 -14.04
N LYS A 83 -3.15 -32.01 -13.08
CA LYS A 83 -2.20 -33.06 -12.67
C LYS A 83 -2.54 -33.68 -11.30
N GLY A 84 -3.55 -33.17 -10.62
CA GLY A 84 -3.94 -33.57 -9.27
C GLY A 84 -3.14 -32.87 -8.17
N HIS A 85 -3.67 -32.87 -6.94
CA HIS A 85 -3.10 -32.16 -5.78
C HIS A 85 -1.75 -32.67 -5.29
N ALA A 86 -1.31 -33.85 -5.75
CA ALA A 86 -0.02 -34.43 -5.39
C ALA A 86 1.13 -34.04 -6.35
N ALA A 87 0.84 -33.32 -7.43
CA ALA A 87 1.85 -32.93 -8.41
C ALA A 87 2.75 -31.79 -7.91
N ASP A 88 4.04 -31.81 -8.28
CA ASP A 88 4.92 -30.66 -8.11
C ASP A 88 4.52 -29.57 -9.14
N CYS A 89 3.86 -28.54 -8.62
CA CYS A 89 3.45 -27.36 -9.38
C CYS A 89 4.24 -26.11 -8.97
N SER A 90 5.43 -26.28 -8.35
CA SER A 90 6.27 -25.17 -7.89
C SER A 90 6.62 -24.19 -9.01
N GLN A 91 6.55 -22.89 -8.73
CA GLN A 91 6.79 -21.83 -9.72
C GLN A 91 7.89 -20.88 -9.25
N TYR A 92 8.71 -20.39 -10.17
CA TYR A 92 9.70 -19.35 -9.87
C TYR A 92 9.04 -17.97 -9.88
N ASP A 93 8.87 -17.37 -8.70
CA ASP A 93 8.23 -16.06 -8.56
C ASP A 93 8.99 -14.94 -9.28
N THR A 94 10.32 -15.08 -9.40
CA THR A 94 11.19 -14.13 -10.08
C THR A 94 10.75 -13.86 -11.52
N MET A 95 10.27 -14.88 -12.25
CA MET A 95 9.79 -14.70 -13.62
C MET A 95 8.57 -13.76 -13.65
N TYR A 96 7.62 -13.98 -12.75
CA TYR A 96 6.42 -13.15 -12.66
C TYR A 96 6.74 -11.72 -12.22
N MET A 97 7.73 -11.52 -11.34
CA MET A 97 8.22 -10.19 -10.95
C MET A 97 8.80 -9.43 -12.14
N ILE A 98 9.62 -10.09 -12.95
CA ILE A 98 10.20 -9.47 -14.16
C ILE A 98 9.08 -9.10 -15.14
N VAL A 99 8.12 -10.00 -15.39
CA VAL A 99 6.99 -9.73 -16.30
C VAL A 99 6.15 -8.56 -15.79
N PHE A 100 5.82 -8.53 -14.49
CA PHE A 100 5.10 -7.40 -13.91
C PHE A 100 5.89 -6.09 -14.03
N GLY A 101 7.20 -6.12 -13.76
CA GLY A 101 8.09 -4.98 -13.97
C GLY A 101 8.09 -4.48 -15.41
N ILE A 102 8.14 -5.38 -16.40
CA ILE A 102 8.03 -5.01 -17.82
C ILE A 102 6.71 -4.31 -18.11
N VAL A 103 5.59 -4.83 -17.61
CA VAL A 103 4.28 -4.18 -17.73
C VAL A 103 4.29 -2.78 -17.10
N GLN A 104 4.89 -2.64 -15.91
CA GLN A 104 5.00 -1.35 -15.24
C GLN A 104 5.87 -0.36 -16.00
N ILE A 105 6.93 -0.77 -16.69
CA ILE A 105 7.73 0.12 -17.54
C ILE A 105 6.85 0.81 -18.58
N PHE A 106 5.91 0.10 -19.20
CA PHE A 106 4.98 0.70 -20.18
C PHE A 106 3.96 1.63 -19.51
N PHE A 107 3.28 1.17 -18.46
CA PHE A 107 2.24 1.99 -17.79
C PHE A 107 2.81 3.20 -17.06
N SER A 108 4.04 3.13 -16.56
CA SER A 108 4.74 4.24 -15.93
C SER A 108 5.08 5.36 -16.91
N GLN A 109 4.95 5.18 -18.22
CA GLN A 109 5.10 6.29 -19.17
C GLN A 109 3.86 7.20 -19.23
N LEU A 110 2.75 6.83 -18.59
CA LEU A 110 1.57 7.68 -18.50
C LEU A 110 1.86 8.91 -17.63
N PRO A 111 1.55 10.13 -18.11
CA PRO A 111 2.12 11.34 -17.54
C PRO A 111 1.56 11.67 -16.14
N ASN A 112 0.23 11.66 -15.95
CA ASN A 112 -0.42 12.23 -14.77
C ASN A 112 -1.62 11.39 -14.25
N PHE A 113 -2.08 11.67 -13.02
CA PHE A 113 -3.26 11.04 -12.40
C PHE A 113 -4.56 11.16 -13.23
N SER A 114 -4.75 12.27 -13.95
CA SER A 114 -5.94 12.48 -14.80
C SER A 114 -6.02 11.45 -15.92
N ASP A 115 -4.88 11.12 -16.52
CA ASP A 115 -4.78 10.15 -17.62
C ASP A 115 -4.81 8.70 -17.11
N LEU A 116 -4.60 8.52 -15.81
CA LEU A 116 -4.76 7.26 -15.09
C LEU A 116 -6.18 7.05 -14.54
N SER A 117 -7.09 8.01 -14.66
CA SER A 117 -8.42 7.92 -14.03
C SER A 117 -9.20 6.66 -14.42
N TRP A 118 -9.15 6.26 -15.70
CA TRP A 118 -9.76 5.01 -16.18
C TRP A 118 -9.11 3.77 -15.56
N LEU A 119 -7.78 3.80 -15.39
CA LEU A 119 -7.01 2.71 -14.79
C LEU A 119 -7.32 2.58 -13.30
N SER A 120 -7.50 3.71 -12.60
CA SER A 120 -7.95 3.74 -11.19
C SER A 120 -9.37 3.20 -11.00
N ILE A 121 -10.30 3.49 -11.94
CA ILE A 121 -11.65 2.92 -11.91
C ILE A 121 -11.60 1.40 -12.11
N LEU A 122 -10.84 0.94 -13.12
CA LEU A 122 -10.65 -0.49 -13.36
C LEU A 122 -10.04 -1.19 -12.14
N ALA A 123 -9.00 -0.60 -11.56
CA ALA A 123 -8.34 -1.08 -10.37
C ALA A 123 -9.30 -1.21 -9.17
N ALA A 124 -10.18 -0.22 -8.98
CA ALA A 124 -11.21 -0.29 -7.94
C ALA A 124 -12.18 -1.45 -8.18
N ILE A 125 -12.73 -1.60 -9.39
CA ILE A 125 -13.64 -2.72 -9.73
C ILE A 125 -12.97 -4.06 -9.43
N MET A 126 -11.73 -4.26 -9.91
CA MET A 126 -10.96 -5.47 -9.67
C MET A 126 -10.75 -5.74 -8.16
N SER A 127 -10.52 -4.69 -7.37
CA SER A 127 -10.38 -4.76 -5.91
C SER A 127 -11.63 -5.30 -5.22
N PHE A 128 -12.80 -4.77 -5.59
CA PHE A 128 -14.08 -5.29 -5.09
C PHE A 128 -14.32 -6.74 -5.54
N SER A 129 -13.98 -7.08 -6.78
CA SER A 129 -14.18 -8.43 -7.32
C SER A 129 -13.40 -9.48 -6.54
N TYR A 130 -12.07 -9.36 -6.42
CA TYR A 130 -11.30 -10.40 -5.72
C TYR A 130 -11.61 -10.42 -4.22
N SER A 131 -11.88 -9.27 -3.59
CA SER A 131 -12.20 -9.22 -2.16
C SER A 131 -13.53 -9.92 -1.86
N SER A 132 -14.53 -9.72 -2.72
CA SER A 132 -15.83 -10.41 -2.60
C SER A 132 -15.70 -11.91 -2.82
N ILE A 133 -14.86 -12.33 -3.77
CA ILE A 133 -14.57 -13.76 -4.00
C ILE A 133 -13.87 -14.38 -2.79
N ALA A 134 -12.84 -13.72 -2.25
CA ALA A 134 -12.12 -14.21 -1.06
C ALA A 134 -13.05 -14.39 0.13
N VAL A 135 -13.91 -13.40 0.38
CA VAL A 135 -14.94 -13.44 1.44
C VAL A 135 -15.93 -14.58 1.18
N GLY A 136 -16.45 -14.69 -0.04
CA GLY A 136 -17.43 -15.71 -0.42
C GLY A 136 -16.88 -17.13 -0.30
N LEU A 137 -15.65 -17.37 -0.78
CA LEU A 137 -14.97 -18.66 -0.66
C LEU A 137 -14.70 -19.02 0.81
N SER A 138 -14.25 -18.05 1.61
CA SER A 138 -14.01 -18.24 3.05
C SER A 138 -15.30 -18.56 3.81
N LEU A 139 -16.39 -17.88 3.48
CA LEU A 139 -17.71 -18.16 4.04
C LEU A 139 -18.20 -19.55 3.63
N ALA A 140 -18.12 -19.90 2.34
CA ALA A 140 -18.54 -21.20 1.84
C ALA A 140 -17.80 -22.36 2.53
N ARG A 141 -16.48 -22.23 2.71
CA ARG A 141 -15.66 -23.22 3.42
C ARG A 141 -16.05 -23.32 4.90
N THR A 142 -16.29 -22.18 5.55
CA THR A 142 -16.73 -22.13 6.96
C THR A 142 -18.08 -22.84 7.14
N ILE A 143 -19.06 -22.57 6.27
CA ILE A 143 -20.40 -23.19 6.33
C ILE A 143 -20.35 -24.68 5.98
N SER A 144 -19.43 -25.09 5.10
CA SER A 144 -19.26 -26.51 4.73
C SER A 144 -18.66 -27.37 5.85
N GLY A 145 -18.35 -26.80 7.02
CA GLY A 145 -17.78 -27.50 8.18
C GLY A 145 -16.30 -27.89 8.02
N ARG A 146 -15.63 -27.47 6.94
CA ARG A 146 -14.20 -27.71 6.70
C ARG A 146 -13.37 -26.56 7.29
N THR A 147 -13.49 -26.33 8.58
CA THR A 147 -12.80 -25.27 9.30
C THR A 147 -11.40 -25.70 9.76
N GLY A 148 -10.48 -24.75 9.81
CA GLY A 148 -9.17 -24.96 10.45
C GLY A 148 -9.29 -24.90 11.98
N LYS A 149 -8.21 -25.31 12.67
CA LYS A 149 -8.11 -25.16 14.13
C LYS A 149 -8.04 -23.68 14.49
N THR A 150 -9.14 -23.13 14.99
CA THR A 150 -9.21 -21.74 15.46
C THR A 150 -8.98 -21.68 16.96
N THR A 151 -8.28 -20.64 17.39
CA THR A 151 -8.00 -20.37 18.80
C THR A 151 -8.21 -18.89 19.08
N LEU A 152 -8.51 -18.54 20.33
CA LEU A 152 -8.79 -17.15 20.71
C LEU A 152 -7.55 -16.23 20.56
N THR A 153 -6.35 -16.78 20.75
CA THR A 153 -5.10 -16.02 20.74
C THR A 153 -4.22 -16.29 19.52
N GLY A 154 -4.77 -16.95 18.48
CA GLY A 154 -4.00 -17.40 17.33
C GLY A 154 -3.03 -18.55 17.67
N THR A 155 -2.01 -18.72 16.83
CA THR A 155 -0.97 -19.77 16.95
C THR A 155 -0.59 -20.12 18.40
N GLU A 156 -0.57 -21.41 18.73
CA GLU A 156 -0.39 -21.88 20.10
C GLU A 156 1.10 -21.97 20.47
N VAL A 157 1.45 -21.44 21.65
CA VAL A 157 2.82 -21.49 22.17
C VAL A 157 3.18 -22.93 22.52
N GLY A 158 4.35 -23.40 22.07
CA GLY A 158 4.84 -24.75 22.31
C GLY A 158 4.27 -25.81 21.35
N VAL A 159 3.34 -25.42 20.47
CA VAL A 159 2.81 -26.26 19.39
C VAL A 159 3.22 -25.70 18.04
N ASP A 160 2.85 -24.44 17.78
CA ASP A 160 3.06 -23.79 16.49
C ASP A 160 4.31 -22.91 16.49
N VAL A 161 4.58 -22.22 17.61
CA VAL A 161 5.64 -21.22 17.78
C VAL A 161 6.11 -21.14 19.23
N ASP A 162 7.27 -20.53 19.49
CA ASP A 162 7.64 -20.15 20.86
C ASP A 162 6.98 -18.83 21.32
N SER A 163 7.15 -18.49 22.60
CA SER A 163 6.55 -17.27 23.19
C SER A 163 7.06 -15.98 22.56
N ALA A 164 8.35 -15.91 22.21
CA ALA A 164 8.96 -14.71 21.63
C ALA A 164 8.48 -14.51 20.20
N GLN A 165 8.49 -15.58 19.39
CA GLN A 165 8.01 -15.59 18.03
C GLN A 165 6.53 -15.20 17.95
N LYS A 166 5.69 -15.67 18.88
CA LYS A 166 4.29 -15.24 18.95
C LYS A 166 4.14 -13.72 19.15
N ILE A 167 4.97 -13.12 20.01
CA ILE A 167 4.97 -11.67 20.24
C ILE A 167 5.43 -10.93 18.99
N TRP A 168 6.50 -11.38 18.34
CA TRP A 168 7.00 -10.78 17.11
C TRP A 168 5.97 -10.81 15.99
N MET A 169 5.36 -11.97 15.74
CA MET A 169 4.30 -12.10 14.74
C MET A 169 3.09 -11.20 15.04
N ALA A 170 2.68 -11.08 16.32
CA ALA A 170 1.57 -10.22 16.71
C ALA A 170 1.88 -8.73 16.47
N LEU A 171 3.08 -8.28 16.82
CA LEU A 171 3.53 -6.90 16.59
C LEU A 171 3.70 -6.59 15.10
N GLN A 172 4.26 -7.52 14.34
CA GLN A 172 4.36 -7.40 12.89
C GLN A 172 2.97 -7.31 12.24
N ALA A 173 1.99 -8.07 12.73
CA ALA A 173 0.61 -7.99 12.26
C ALA A 173 -0.01 -6.60 12.48
N LEU A 174 0.35 -5.88 13.56
CA LEU A 174 -0.05 -4.48 13.74
C LEU A 174 0.54 -3.58 12.64
N GLY A 175 1.79 -3.82 12.24
CA GLY A 175 2.42 -3.19 11.08
C GLY A 175 1.66 -3.48 9.78
N ASN A 176 1.28 -4.74 9.54
CA ASN A 176 0.49 -5.12 8.36
C ASN A 176 -0.86 -4.41 8.33
N ILE A 177 -1.56 -4.32 9.48
CA ILE A 177 -2.82 -3.58 9.60
C ILE A 177 -2.60 -2.08 9.36
N ALA A 178 -1.53 -1.50 9.90
CA ALA A 178 -1.15 -0.12 9.65
C ALA A 178 -0.94 0.17 8.15
N PHE A 179 -0.20 -0.70 7.46
CA PHE A 179 0.02 -0.58 6.02
C PHE A 179 -1.28 -0.70 5.23
N ALA A 180 -2.19 -1.59 5.64
CA ALA A 180 -3.47 -1.81 4.96
C ALA A 180 -4.36 -0.56 4.91
N TYR A 181 -4.17 0.40 5.83
CA TYR A 181 -4.84 1.71 5.85
C TYR A 181 -3.95 2.86 5.38
N SER A 182 -2.76 2.59 4.85
CA SER A 182 -1.77 3.60 4.46
C SER A 182 -2.06 4.18 3.06
N TYR A 183 -2.84 5.27 3.03
CA TYR A 183 -3.03 6.11 1.84
C TYR A 183 -2.83 7.61 2.12
N SER A 184 -2.68 7.98 3.39
CA SER A 184 -2.47 9.35 3.88
C SER A 184 -1.31 10.05 3.16
N MET A 185 -0.25 9.31 2.85
CA MET A 185 0.99 9.78 2.21
C MET A 185 0.82 10.26 0.76
N ILE A 186 -0.35 10.01 0.14
CA ILE A 186 -0.71 10.54 -1.19
C ILE A 186 -2.06 11.29 -1.16
N LEU A 187 -2.61 11.54 0.04
CA LEU A 187 -3.95 12.09 0.19
C LEU A 187 -4.05 13.50 -0.39
N ILE A 188 -3.03 14.34 -0.18
CA ILE A 188 -3.01 15.71 -0.67
C ILE A 188 -2.94 15.74 -2.20
N GLU A 189 -2.10 14.88 -2.78
CA GLU A 189 -1.96 14.71 -4.22
C GLU A 189 -3.27 14.21 -4.86
N ILE A 190 -3.99 13.28 -4.21
CA ILE A 190 -5.33 12.86 -4.64
C ILE A 190 -6.33 14.03 -4.51
N GLN A 191 -6.31 14.74 -3.39
CA GLN A 191 -7.20 15.87 -3.12
C GLN A 191 -7.01 17.01 -4.12
N ASP A 192 -5.80 17.21 -4.63
CA ASP A 192 -5.51 18.23 -5.65
C ASP A 192 -6.24 17.98 -6.98
N THR A 193 -6.58 16.72 -7.27
CA THR A 193 -7.37 16.36 -8.46
C THR A 193 -8.88 16.65 -8.31
N VAL A 194 -9.33 16.97 -7.09
CA VAL A 194 -10.74 17.18 -6.78
C VAL A 194 -11.19 18.57 -7.24
N LYS A 195 -12.26 18.62 -8.02
CA LYS A 195 -12.87 19.89 -8.45
C LYS A 195 -13.65 20.54 -7.31
N SER A 196 -13.67 21.87 -7.32
CA SER A 196 -14.57 22.69 -6.51
C SER A 196 -15.46 23.56 -7.39
N PRO A 197 -16.74 23.81 -7.01
CA PRO A 197 -17.42 23.45 -5.76
C PRO A 197 -17.97 21.99 -5.68
N PRO A 198 -18.21 21.43 -4.46
CA PRO A 198 -17.91 22.00 -3.14
C PRO A 198 -16.39 22.01 -2.83
N ALA A 199 -15.99 22.63 -1.72
CA ALA A 199 -14.58 22.72 -1.31
C ALA A 199 -13.91 21.33 -1.28
N GLU A 200 -12.65 21.29 -1.71
CA GLU A 200 -11.90 20.04 -1.95
C GLU A 200 -11.86 19.16 -0.68
N ASN A 201 -11.66 19.78 0.49
CA ASN A 201 -11.63 19.09 1.79
C ASN A 201 -12.97 18.42 2.15
N LYS A 202 -14.12 19.02 1.81
CA LYS A 202 -15.44 18.44 2.08
C LYS A 202 -15.66 17.19 1.25
N THR A 203 -15.30 17.24 -0.02
CA THR A 203 -15.38 16.07 -0.91
C THR A 203 -14.39 15.00 -0.45
N MET A 204 -13.15 15.37 -0.13
CA MET A 204 -12.11 14.44 0.30
C MET A 204 -12.45 13.73 1.62
N LYS A 205 -13.06 14.43 2.58
CA LYS A 205 -13.55 13.83 3.84
C LYS A 205 -14.67 12.81 3.61
N LYS A 206 -15.61 13.11 2.71
CA LYS A 206 -16.66 12.15 2.32
C LYS A 206 -16.07 10.93 1.62
N ALA A 207 -15.15 11.14 0.68
CA ALA A 207 -14.44 10.07 -0.01
C ALA A 207 -13.64 9.20 0.98
N THR A 208 -12.94 9.84 1.93
CA THR A 208 -12.21 9.18 3.01
C THR A 208 -13.13 8.34 3.90
N LEU A 209 -14.28 8.89 4.32
CA LEU A 209 -15.25 8.14 5.12
C LEU A 209 -15.74 6.88 4.37
N LEU A 210 -16.15 7.04 3.13
CA LEU A 210 -16.66 5.94 2.31
C LEU A 210 -15.57 4.89 2.04
N GLY A 211 -14.38 5.32 1.66
CA GLY A 211 -13.23 4.46 1.36
C GLY A 211 -12.77 3.67 2.57
N VAL A 212 -12.54 4.34 3.72
CA VAL A 212 -12.11 3.67 4.95
C VAL A 212 -13.18 2.73 5.49
N SER A 213 -14.46 3.12 5.44
CA SER A 213 -15.56 2.26 5.90
C SER A 213 -15.68 0.99 5.05
N THR A 214 -15.64 1.14 3.71
CA THR A 214 -15.74 0.01 2.78
C THR A 214 -14.55 -0.93 2.92
N THR A 215 -13.34 -0.38 2.95
CA THR A 215 -12.10 -1.13 3.15
C THR A 215 -12.13 -1.90 4.47
N THR A 216 -12.59 -1.25 5.55
CA THR A 216 -12.72 -1.90 6.86
C THR A 216 -13.72 -3.05 6.84
N ALA A 217 -14.85 -2.90 6.15
CA ALA A 217 -15.82 -3.99 6.03
C ALA A 217 -15.19 -5.22 5.34
N PHE A 218 -14.51 -5.02 4.21
CA PHE A 218 -13.83 -6.12 3.51
C PHE A 218 -12.67 -6.72 4.32
N TYR A 219 -11.84 -5.92 4.98
CA TYR A 219 -10.75 -6.44 5.82
C TYR A 219 -11.26 -7.24 7.01
N MET A 220 -12.33 -6.77 7.68
CA MET A 220 -12.93 -7.51 8.78
C MET A 220 -13.56 -8.82 8.29
N LEU A 221 -14.29 -8.79 7.16
CA LEU A 221 -14.87 -10.00 6.58
C LEU A 221 -13.79 -11.00 6.16
N ALA A 222 -12.79 -10.56 5.41
CA ALA A 222 -11.70 -11.42 4.94
C ALA A 222 -10.87 -11.96 6.10
N GLY A 223 -10.53 -11.12 7.09
CA GLY A 223 -9.78 -11.54 8.28
C GLY A 223 -10.55 -12.54 9.14
N CYS A 224 -11.80 -12.23 9.50
CA CYS A 224 -12.59 -13.11 10.36
C CYS A 224 -13.01 -14.41 9.66
N LEU A 225 -13.53 -14.34 8.43
CA LEU A 225 -13.97 -15.53 7.70
C LEU A 225 -12.78 -16.34 7.20
N GLY A 226 -11.69 -15.69 6.78
CA GLY A 226 -10.45 -16.37 6.42
C GLY A 226 -9.87 -17.13 7.61
N TYR A 227 -9.82 -16.50 8.79
CA TYR A 227 -9.39 -17.18 10.01
C TYR A 227 -10.36 -18.29 10.42
N ALA A 228 -11.67 -18.12 10.27
CA ALA A 228 -12.63 -19.20 10.52
C ALA A 228 -12.44 -20.39 9.55
N ALA A 229 -12.13 -20.11 8.29
CA ALA A 229 -11.92 -21.13 7.26
C ALA A 229 -10.61 -21.90 7.42
N PHE A 230 -9.53 -21.23 7.85
CA PHE A 230 -8.16 -21.78 7.84
C PHE A 230 -7.52 -21.95 9.22
N GLY A 231 -8.07 -21.32 10.26
CA GLY A 231 -7.54 -21.37 11.62
C GLY A 231 -6.13 -20.79 11.73
N ASN A 232 -5.32 -21.37 12.62
CA ASN A 232 -3.92 -21.01 12.82
C ASN A 232 -3.04 -21.18 11.57
N ALA A 233 -3.51 -21.92 10.55
CA ALA A 233 -2.81 -22.13 9.29
C ALA A 233 -3.24 -21.14 8.18
N ALA A 234 -3.93 -20.06 8.52
CA ALA A 234 -4.35 -19.04 7.56
C ALA A 234 -3.13 -18.46 6.81
N PRO A 235 -3.10 -18.52 5.47
CA PRO A 235 -2.00 -17.96 4.69
C PRO A 235 -2.07 -16.42 4.69
N GLY A 236 -0.91 -15.76 4.53
CA GLY A 236 -0.83 -14.30 4.45
C GLY A 236 -1.65 -13.69 3.31
N ASN A 237 -1.80 -14.43 2.20
CA ASN A 237 -2.73 -14.10 1.13
C ASN A 237 -3.73 -15.25 0.97
N ILE A 238 -4.98 -15.02 1.38
CA ILE A 238 -6.08 -16.00 1.45
C ILE A 238 -6.42 -16.62 0.08
N LEU A 239 -6.24 -15.87 -1.01
CA LEU A 239 -6.50 -16.33 -2.38
C LEU A 239 -5.33 -17.12 -2.97
N THR A 240 -4.30 -17.35 -2.15
CA THR A 240 -3.10 -18.10 -2.49
C THR A 240 -2.82 -19.15 -1.41
N GLY A 241 -2.10 -20.21 -1.76
CA GLY A 241 -1.85 -21.32 -0.85
C GLY A 241 -2.95 -22.38 -0.85
N PHE A 242 -2.72 -23.46 -0.11
CA PHE A 242 -3.45 -24.74 -0.14
C PHE A 242 -4.94 -24.67 0.26
N GLY A 243 -5.51 -23.46 0.37
CA GLY A 243 -6.79 -23.19 1.00
C GLY A 243 -8.01 -23.26 0.09
N PHE A 244 -7.85 -22.91 -1.19
CA PHE A 244 -8.89 -23.09 -2.19
C PHE A 244 -8.23 -23.66 -3.44
N TYR A 245 -8.76 -24.77 -3.94
CA TYR A 245 -8.35 -25.35 -5.23
C TYR A 245 -9.49 -25.41 -6.22
N GLU A 246 -10.72 -25.47 -5.70
CA GLU A 246 -11.93 -25.52 -6.48
C GLU A 246 -12.94 -24.50 -5.94
N PRO A 247 -13.70 -23.82 -6.82
CA PRO A 247 -13.58 -23.89 -8.28
C PRO A 247 -12.32 -23.15 -8.81
N TYR A 248 -11.44 -23.84 -9.54
CA TYR A 248 -10.14 -23.29 -9.96
C TYR A 248 -10.27 -22.01 -10.81
N TRP A 249 -11.27 -21.95 -11.69
CA TRP A 249 -11.52 -20.79 -12.55
C TRP A 249 -11.85 -19.52 -11.75
N LEU A 250 -12.51 -19.67 -10.59
CA LEU A 250 -12.88 -18.53 -9.75
C LEU A 250 -11.66 -17.99 -9.00
N ILE A 251 -10.75 -18.88 -8.61
CA ILE A 251 -9.46 -18.55 -8.00
C ILE A 251 -8.57 -17.86 -9.03
N ASP A 252 -8.53 -18.38 -10.26
CA ASP A 252 -7.81 -17.77 -11.37
C ASP A 252 -8.33 -16.36 -11.64
N PHE A 253 -9.65 -16.21 -11.75
CA PHE A 253 -10.27 -14.91 -11.97
C PHE A 253 -9.94 -13.92 -10.83
N ALA A 254 -10.02 -14.35 -9.57
CA ALA A 254 -9.66 -13.51 -8.43
C ALA A 254 -8.19 -13.07 -8.44
N ASN A 255 -7.27 -13.98 -8.76
CA ASN A 255 -5.85 -13.66 -8.84
C ASN A 255 -5.52 -12.78 -10.05
N VAL A 256 -6.18 -12.95 -11.19
CA VAL A 256 -6.09 -12.01 -12.32
C VAL A 256 -6.60 -10.63 -11.93
N CYS A 257 -7.72 -10.53 -11.20
CA CYS A 257 -8.20 -9.27 -10.64
C CYS A 257 -7.15 -8.61 -9.73
N ILE A 258 -6.46 -9.37 -8.87
CA ILE A 258 -5.37 -8.82 -8.05
C ILE A 258 -4.26 -8.23 -8.94
N VAL A 259 -3.79 -8.97 -9.95
CA VAL A 259 -2.74 -8.48 -10.86
C VAL A 259 -3.15 -7.17 -11.53
N VAL A 260 -4.37 -7.11 -12.08
CA VAL A 260 -4.88 -5.90 -12.76
C VAL A 260 -5.07 -4.74 -11.79
N HIS A 261 -5.59 -4.99 -10.58
CA HIS A 261 -5.69 -3.98 -9.51
C HIS A 261 -4.31 -3.37 -9.21
N LEU A 262 -3.31 -4.22 -9.02
CA LEU A 262 -1.96 -3.79 -8.67
C LEU A 262 -1.24 -3.06 -9.81
N VAL A 263 -1.63 -3.30 -11.07
CA VAL A 263 -1.17 -2.46 -12.19
C VAL A 263 -1.59 -1.00 -11.98
N GLY A 264 -2.86 -0.75 -11.68
CA GLY A 264 -3.35 0.60 -11.42
C GLY A 264 -2.83 1.20 -10.12
N ALA A 265 -2.83 0.43 -9.03
CA ALA A 265 -2.36 0.90 -7.74
C ALA A 265 -0.87 1.29 -7.78
N TYR A 266 -0.02 0.52 -8.46
CA TYR A 266 1.40 0.86 -8.64
C TYR A 266 1.58 2.24 -9.27
N GLN A 267 0.78 2.57 -10.29
CA GLN A 267 0.84 3.87 -10.93
C GLN A 267 0.43 4.98 -9.96
N VAL A 268 -0.70 4.84 -9.27
CA VAL A 268 -1.19 5.83 -8.29
C VAL A 268 -0.12 6.18 -7.24
N PHE A 269 0.62 5.18 -6.74
CA PHE A 269 1.66 5.39 -5.73
C PHE A 269 3.02 5.84 -6.29
N SER A 270 3.33 5.55 -7.57
CA SER A 270 4.61 5.93 -8.17
C SER A 270 4.61 7.35 -8.75
N GLN A 271 3.46 7.87 -9.16
CA GLN A 271 3.35 9.20 -9.77
C GLN A 271 3.91 10.34 -8.91
N PRO A 272 3.71 10.40 -7.57
CA PRO A 272 4.31 11.45 -6.74
C PRO A 272 5.85 11.42 -6.76
N ILE A 273 6.47 10.24 -6.85
CA ILE A 273 7.93 10.11 -6.99
C ILE A 273 8.37 10.67 -8.34
N PHE A 274 7.69 10.26 -9.41
CA PHE A 274 8.00 10.71 -10.78
C PHE A 274 7.90 12.23 -10.90
N ALA A 275 6.77 12.80 -10.45
CA ALA A 275 6.55 14.24 -10.46
C ALA A 275 7.62 15.00 -9.66
N ALA A 276 8.01 14.49 -8.49
CA ALA A 276 9.02 15.13 -7.66
C ALA A 276 10.41 15.17 -8.35
N VAL A 277 10.87 14.03 -8.88
CA VAL A 277 12.19 13.95 -9.54
C VAL A 277 12.21 14.75 -10.84
N GLU A 278 11.15 14.66 -11.63
CA GLU A 278 11.04 15.36 -12.91
C GLU A 278 10.99 16.88 -12.72
N THR A 279 10.20 17.36 -11.74
CA THR A 279 10.12 18.79 -11.42
C THR A 279 11.46 19.31 -10.89
N ALA A 280 12.12 18.55 -10.00
CA ALA A 280 13.43 18.92 -9.48
C ALA A 280 14.48 19.00 -10.60
N ALA A 281 14.51 18.01 -11.49
CA ALA A 281 15.43 17.99 -12.63
C ALA A 281 15.16 19.13 -13.62
N ALA A 282 13.88 19.40 -13.95
CA ALA A 282 13.50 20.49 -14.85
C ALA A 282 13.88 21.86 -14.28
N THR A 283 13.74 22.06 -12.96
CA THR A 283 14.11 23.30 -12.27
C THR A 283 15.63 23.48 -12.21
N HIS A 284 16.38 22.40 -12.00
CA HIS A 284 17.83 22.46 -11.85
C HIS A 284 18.58 22.53 -13.20
N TRP A 285 18.03 21.90 -14.25
CA TRP A 285 18.62 21.87 -15.60
C TRP A 285 17.64 22.35 -16.69
N PRO A 286 17.18 23.62 -16.64
CA PRO A 286 16.16 24.13 -17.57
C PRO A 286 16.62 24.14 -19.03
N ASN A 287 17.93 24.28 -19.26
CA ASN A 287 18.52 24.34 -20.61
C ASN A 287 18.86 22.97 -21.20
N SER A 288 18.70 21.88 -20.43
CA SER A 288 19.02 20.53 -20.91
C SER A 288 17.92 20.00 -21.81
N LYS A 289 18.24 19.80 -23.09
CA LYS A 289 17.31 19.17 -24.05
C LYS A 289 16.89 17.76 -23.62
N PHE A 290 17.69 17.04 -22.84
CA PHE A 290 17.32 15.73 -22.32
C PHE A 290 16.16 15.80 -21.32
N VAL A 291 16.13 16.88 -20.53
CA VAL A 291 15.17 17.10 -19.45
C VAL A 291 13.91 17.80 -19.93
N THR A 292 14.06 18.88 -20.72
CA THR A 292 12.95 19.79 -21.04
C THR A 292 12.36 19.60 -22.43
N ARG A 293 13.02 18.88 -23.34
CA ARG A 293 12.50 18.69 -24.70
C ARG A 293 11.38 17.66 -24.70
N GLU A 294 10.20 18.14 -25.07
CA GLU A 294 9.03 17.31 -25.25
C GLU A 294 8.90 16.81 -26.70
N HIS A 295 8.67 15.52 -26.86
CA HIS A 295 8.43 14.86 -28.13
C HIS A 295 6.99 14.34 -28.19
N PRO A 296 6.13 14.87 -29.09
CA PRO A 296 4.76 14.41 -29.19
C PRO A 296 4.71 13.00 -29.81
N LEU A 297 4.01 12.11 -29.12
CA LEU A 297 3.63 10.76 -29.51
C LEU A 297 2.10 10.69 -29.60
N VAL A 298 1.62 9.96 -30.60
CA VAL A 298 0.19 9.74 -30.90
C VAL A 298 -0.62 11.05 -30.95
N ALA A 299 -0.65 11.68 -32.12
CA ALA A 299 -1.50 12.84 -32.44
C ALA A 299 -1.43 14.00 -31.40
N GLY A 300 -0.28 14.19 -30.75
CA GLY A 300 -0.05 15.29 -29.79
C GLY A 300 -0.72 15.13 -28.42
N ARG A 301 -1.32 13.98 -28.13
CA ARG A 301 -1.95 13.71 -26.81
C ARG A 301 -0.96 13.24 -25.75
N PHE A 302 0.12 12.58 -26.15
CA PHE A 302 1.15 12.10 -25.24
C PHE A 302 2.48 12.76 -25.57
N ASN A 303 3.02 13.57 -24.65
CA ASN A 303 4.37 14.08 -24.81
C ASN A 303 5.32 13.22 -23.99
N ILE A 304 6.45 12.85 -24.59
CA ILE A 304 7.53 12.11 -23.94
C ILE A 304 8.80 12.95 -23.95
N ASN A 305 9.50 12.97 -22.82
CA ASN A 305 10.88 13.45 -22.75
C ASN A 305 11.82 12.31 -22.35
N MET A 306 13.11 12.45 -22.69
CA MET A 306 14.09 11.38 -22.53
C MET A 306 14.38 11.10 -21.05
N LEU A 307 14.34 12.12 -20.19
CA LEU A 307 14.44 11.95 -18.75
C LEU A 307 13.33 11.04 -18.21
N ARG A 308 12.06 11.28 -18.56
CA ARG A 308 10.90 10.50 -18.10
C ARG A 308 11.03 9.04 -18.49
N VAL A 309 11.34 8.75 -19.75
CA VAL A 309 11.55 7.37 -20.20
C VAL A 309 12.67 6.71 -19.41
N THR A 310 13.82 7.36 -19.31
CA THR A 310 15.00 6.77 -18.69
C THR A 310 14.81 6.56 -17.20
N TRP A 311 14.46 7.61 -16.45
CA TRP A 311 14.33 7.57 -15.00
C TRP A 311 13.19 6.67 -14.54
N ARG A 312 11.99 6.77 -15.15
CA ARG A 312 10.87 5.91 -14.74
C ARG A 312 11.17 4.44 -15.03
N THR A 313 11.86 4.13 -16.12
CA THR A 313 12.33 2.76 -16.40
C THR A 313 13.34 2.29 -15.36
N VAL A 314 14.34 3.12 -15.03
CA VAL A 314 15.33 2.81 -13.99
C VAL A 314 14.64 2.56 -12.64
N PHE A 315 13.68 3.40 -12.26
CA PHE A 315 12.90 3.24 -11.04
C PHE A 315 12.20 1.88 -10.98
N VAL A 316 11.47 1.51 -12.05
CA VAL A 316 10.76 0.22 -12.12
C VAL A 316 11.73 -0.95 -12.07
N VAL A 317 12.87 -0.87 -12.77
CA VAL A 317 13.92 -1.90 -12.73
C VAL A 317 14.47 -2.06 -11.31
N VAL A 318 14.81 -0.95 -10.65
CA VAL A 318 15.32 -0.99 -9.27
C VAL A 318 14.27 -1.56 -8.30
N SER A 319 13.01 -1.11 -8.38
CA SER A 319 11.96 -1.66 -7.51
C SER A 319 11.72 -3.15 -7.75
N THR A 320 11.84 -3.60 -9.00
CA THR A 320 11.70 -5.02 -9.35
C THR A 320 12.87 -5.83 -8.81
N VAL A 321 14.11 -5.33 -8.91
CA VAL A 321 15.29 -6.00 -8.32
C VAL A 321 15.16 -6.08 -6.80
N LEU A 322 14.72 -5.01 -6.13
CA LEU A 322 14.48 -5.02 -4.69
C LEU A 322 13.42 -6.05 -4.31
N ALA A 323 12.33 -6.18 -5.08
CA ALA A 323 11.31 -7.21 -4.90
C ALA A 323 11.87 -8.64 -5.04
N ILE A 324 12.80 -8.86 -5.98
CA ILE A 324 13.45 -10.16 -6.17
C ILE A 324 14.44 -10.49 -5.03
N VAL A 325 15.16 -9.50 -4.51
CA VAL A 325 16.14 -9.72 -3.44
C VAL A 325 15.46 -9.95 -2.09
N MET A 326 14.28 -9.37 -1.86
CA MET A 326 13.52 -9.51 -0.62
C MET A 326 12.04 -9.79 -0.92
N PRO A 327 11.64 -11.02 -1.26
CA PRO A 327 10.25 -11.34 -1.61
C PRO A 327 9.40 -11.67 -0.37
N PHE A 328 9.66 -11.05 0.78
CA PHE A 328 8.99 -11.35 2.04
C PHE A 328 7.76 -10.47 2.21
N PHE A 329 6.62 -10.95 1.69
CA PHE A 329 5.38 -10.18 1.64
C PHE A 329 4.98 -9.58 3.01
N ASN A 330 4.77 -10.41 4.04
CA ASN A 330 4.31 -9.93 5.35
C ASN A 330 5.36 -9.10 6.09
N ASP A 331 6.65 -9.42 5.94
CA ASP A 331 7.72 -8.73 6.67
C ASP A 331 7.92 -7.31 6.10
N ILE A 332 7.89 -7.18 4.77
CA ILE A 332 7.99 -5.89 4.10
C ILE A 332 6.78 -5.02 4.38
N LEU A 333 5.56 -5.56 4.24
CA LEU A 333 4.36 -4.78 4.51
C LEU A 333 4.29 -4.34 5.98
N GLY A 334 4.68 -5.21 6.91
CA GLY A 334 4.75 -4.90 8.34
C GLY A 334 5.71 -3.75 8.62
N PHE A 335 6.90 -3.82 8.02
CA PHE A 335 7.92 -2.79 8.15
C PHE A 335 7.46 -1.45 7.57
N LEU A 336 6.92 -1.44 6.34
CA LEU A 336 6.42 -0.23 5.68
C LEU A 336 5.28 0.41 6.48
N GLY A 337 4.33 -0.41 6.93
CA GLY A 337 3.26 0.06 7.80
C GLY A 337 3.80 0.70 9.08
N ALA A 338 4.80 0.09 9.71
CA ALA A 338 5.40 0.60 10.93
C ALA A 338 6.11 1.95 10.71
N ILE A 339 6.93 2.10 9.67
CA ILE A 339 7.67 3.33 9.43
C ILE A 339 6.82 4.44 8.79
N GLY A 340 5.72 4.10 8.12
CA GLY A 340 4.81 5.06 7.49
C GLY A 340 3.70 5.55 8.41
N PHE A 341 3.13 4.67 9.24
CA PHE A 341 1.90 4.95 9.99
C PHE A 341 2.04 6.11 10.96
N TRP A 342 2.99 6.05 11.90
CA TRP A 342 3.15 7.17 12.84
C TRP A 342 3.50 8.49 12.14
N PRO A 343 4.58 8.62 11.35
CA PRO A 343 4.94 9.93 10.82
C PRO A 343 3.90 10.48 9.83
N LEU A 344 3.46 9.69 8.85
CA LEU A 344 2.67 10.17 7.70
C LEU A 344 1.16 10.10 7.93
N THR A 345 0.67 9.10 8.66
CA THR A 345 -0.78 8.98 8.93
C THR A 345 -1.16 9.76 10.19
N VAL A 346 -0.30 9.84 11.20
CA VAL A 346 -0.70 10.39 12.50
C VAL A 346 0.00 11.71 12.84
N TYR A 347 1.32 11.72 12.92
CA TYR A 347 2.12 12.83 13.45
C TYR A 347 1.96 14.11 12.62
N TYR A 348 2.29 14.07 11.33
CA TYR A 348 2.23 15.28 10.49
C TYR A 348 0.80 15.82 10.38
N PRO A 349 -0.26 15.01 10.15
CA PRO A 349 -1.63 15.54 10.12
C PRO A 349 -2.03 16.20 11.43
N VAL A 350 -1.67 15.60 12.57
CA VAL A 350 -1.98 16.15 13.90
C VAL A 350 -1.23 17.47 14.14
N GLU A 351 0.08 17.51 13.87
CA GLU A 351 0.89 18.72 14.09
C GLU A 351 0.49 19.87 13.15
N MET A 352 0.27 19.58 11.87
CA MET A 352 -0.22 20.57 10.91
C MET A 352 -1.58 21.13 11.35
N TYR A 353 -2.48 20.26 11.82
CA TYR A 353 -3.79 20.68 12.32
C TYR A 353 -3.71 21.57 13.57
N ILE A 354 -2.85 21.20 14.53
CA ILE A 354 -2.60 22.02 15.74
C ILE A 354 -2.12 23.42 15.34
N ARG A 355 -1.18 23.51 14.38
CA ARG A 355 -0.67 24.79 13.87
C ARG A 355 -1.72 25.59 13.12
N GLN A 356 -2.47 24.94 12.22
CA GLN A 356 -3.51 25.56 11.42
C GLN A 356 -4.61 26.16 12.29
N GLN A 357 -5.09 25.41 13.29
CA GLN A 357 -6.15 25.83 14.19
C GLN A 357 -5.65 26.64 15.39
N ARG A 358 -4.34 26.89 15.48
CA ARG A 358 -3.69 27.60 16.60
C ARG A 358 -4.09 27.06 17.97
N ILE A 359 -4.17 25.74 18.09
CA ILE A 359 -4.60 25.08 19.35
C ILE A 359 -3.55 25.38 20.43
N GLN A 360 -3.99 25.98 21.54
CA GLN A 360 -3.11 26.31 22.65
C GLN A 360 -2.58 25.05 23.33
N LYS A 361 -1.28 25.07 23.67
CA LYS A 361 -0.62 23.99 24.42
C LYS A 361 -1.32 23.76 25.76
N TYR A 362 -1.33 22.51 26.20
CA TYR A 362 -1.94 22.06 27.47
C TYR A 362 -3.47 22.17 27.56
N THR A 363 -4.15 22.58 26.48
CA THR A 363 -5.61 22.38 26.40
C THR A 363 -5.94 20.90 26.33
N THR A 364 -7.15 20.52 26.77
CA THR A 364 -7.62 19.13 26.71
C THR A 364 -7.54 18.55 25.30
N ARG A 365 -7.89 19.36 24.29
CA ARG A 365 -7.79 18.99 22.88
C ARG A 365 -6.35 18.75 22.43
N TRP A 366 -5.43 19.64 22.82
CA TRP A 366 -4.01 19.46 22.51
C TRP A 366 -3.46 18.18 23.16
N LEU A 367 -3.78 17.95 24.44
CA LEU A 367 -3.34 16.76 25.17
C LEU A 367 -3.89 15.48 24.52
N ALA A 368 -5.16 15.45 24.14
CA ALA A 368 -5.76 14.30 23.46
C ALA A 368 -5.06 13.97 22.14
N LEU A 369 -4.76 14.98 21.32
CA LEU A 369 -4.06 14.82 20.05
C LEU A 369 -2.61 14.32 20.24
N GLN A 370 -1.90 14.87 21.23
CA GLN A 370 -0.53 14.45 21.55
C GLN A 370 -0.50 13.02 22.10
N THR A 371 -1.42 12.67 23.00
CA THR A 371 -1.54 11.31 23.52
C THR A 371 -1.85 10.30 22.41
N LEU A 372 -2.76 10.63 21.49
CA LEU A 372 -3.03 9.79 20.32
C LEU A 372 -1.76 9.57 19.48
N SER A 373 -1.03 10.64 19.18
CA SER A 373 0.22 10.58 18.42
C SER A 373 1.27 9.71 19.11
N PHE A 374 1.45 9.90 20.42
CA PHE A 374 2.42 9.14 21.22
C PHE A 374 2.08 7.65 21.30
N LEU A 375 0.81 7.28 21.49
CA LEU A 375 0.40 5.86 21.49
C LEU A 375 0.64 5.21 20.11
N CYS A 376 0.34 5.93 19.02
CA CYS A 376 0.62 5.45 17.67
C CYS A 376 2.11 5.31 17.39
N PHE A 377 2.95 6.19 17.96
CA PHE A 377 4.40 6.08 17.91
C PHE A 377 4.88 4.78 18.57
N LEU A 378 4.42 4.48 19.78
CA LEU A 378 4.82 3.26 20.50
C LEU A 378 4.44 1.99 19.72
N VAL A 379 3.23 1.95 19.16
CA VAL A 379 2.77 0.83 18.32
C VAL A 379 3.63 0.70 17.06
N SER A 380 3.94 1.81 16.41
CA SER A 380 4.79 1.82 15.21
C SER A 380 6.20 1.36 15.51
N LEU A 381 6.78 1.81 16.62
CA LEU A 381 8.12 1.40 17.06
C LEU A 381 8.18 -0.10 17.34
N ALA A 382 7.22 -0.63 18.10
CA ALA A 382 7.15 -2.06 18.40
C ALA A 382 6.97 -2.90 17.12
N SER A 383 6.11 -2.45 16.20
CA SER A 383 5.87 -3.12 14.91
C SER A 383 7.11 -3.09 14.01
N ALA A 384 7.88 -1.99 14.03
CA ALA A 384 9.12 -1.86 13.25
C ALA A 384 10.19 -2.84 13.74
N VAL A 385 10.41 -2.91 15.05
CA VAL A 385 11.36 -3.87 15.65
C VAL A 385 10.97 -5.32 15.31
N ALA A 386 9.69 -5.66 15.45
CA ALA A 386 9.19 -6.98 15.11
C ALA A 386 9.33 -7.33 13.62
N SER A 387 9.09 -6.36 12.73
CA SER A 387 9.24 -6.59 11.28
C SER A 387 10.71 -6.76 10.88
N ILE A 388 11.63 -6.05 11.52
CA ILE A 388 13.08 -6.24 11.32
C ILE A 388 13.50 -7.65 11.76
N GLU A 389 12.99 -8.12 12.89
CA GLU A 389 13.23 -9.49 13.37
C GLU A 389 12.70 -10.51 12.35
N GLY A 390 11.46 -10.35 11.88
CA GLY A 390 10.87 -11.21 10.85
C GLY A 390 11.68 -11.25 9.54
N VAL A 391 12.09 -10.08 9.01
CA VAL A 391 12.98 -10.02 7.84
C VAL A 391 14.31 -10.75 8.12
N THR A 392 14.89 -10.55 9.31
CA THR A 392 16.17 -11.16 9.68
C THR A 392 16.06 -12.69 9.72
N GLU A 393 14.97 -13.21 10.28
CA GLU A 393 14.70 -14.64 10.32
C GLU A 393 14.47 -15.21 8.92
N SER A 394 13.64 -14.55 8.11
CA SER A 394 13.39 -14.92 6.72
C SER A 394 14.67 -14.94 5.87
N LEU A 395 15.59 -14.00 6.08
CA LEU A 395 16.86 -13.92 5.36
C LEU A 395 17.82 -15.08 5.66
N LYS A 396 17.77 -15.69 6.85
CA LYS A 396 18.64 -16.84 7.20
C LYS A 396 18.42 -18.05 6.29
N HIS A 397 17.21 -18.21 5.77
CA HIS A 397 16.81 -19.35 4.95
C HIS A 397 16.65 -19.01 3.47
N TYR A 398 16.85 -17.74 3.10
CA TYR A 398 16.59 -17.24 1.76
C TYR A 398 17.81 -17.29 0.86
N VAL A 399 17.63 -17.82 -0.36
CA VAL A 399 18.64 -17.74 -1.43
C VAL A 399 18.06 -16.92 -2.59
N PRO A 400 18.61 -15.72 -2.86
CA PRO A 400 18.16 -14.87 -3.96
C PRO A 400 18.07 -15.62 -5.29
N PHE A 401 17.04 -15.30 -6.08
CA PHE A 401 16.79 -15.85 -7.43
C PHE A 401 16.51 -17.36 -7.51
N LYS A 402 16.41 -18.08 -6.37
CA LYS A 402 16.08 -19.52 -6.34
C LYS A 402 14.74 -19.81 -5.68
N THR A 403 14.01 -18.77 -5.30
CA THR A 403 12.73 -18.86 -4.61
C THR A 403 11.68 -19.46 -5.51
N LYS A 404 11.12 -20.59 -5.04
CA LYS A 404 9.95 -21.21 -5.63
C LYS A 404 8.79 -21.04 -4.67
N SER A 405 7.62 -20.68 -5.20
CA SER A 405 6.38 -20.71 -4.44
C SER A 405 5.64 -22.02 -4.61
#